data_AF-A0A392RLK5-F1
#
_entry.id   AF-A0A392RLK5-F1
#
_cell.length_a   1.000
_cell.length_b   1.000
_cell.length_c   1.000
_cell.angle_alpha   90.00
_cell.angle_beta   90.00
_cell.angle_gamma   90.00
#
_symmetry.space_group_name_H-M   'P 1'
#
loop_
_entity.id
_entity.type
_entity.pdbx_description
1 polymer ?
#
loop_
_entity_poly.entity_id
_entity_poly.type
_entity_poly.pdbx_seq_one_letter_code
_entity_poly.pdbx_strand_id
1 'polypeptide(L)' 'MNFHNELITNLTKVSLTMGKHLFSKEEYKEKNVVFSPLSLQIVLSIIAAGSEGPTQQQLLDFLQFESVDQ' A
#
# COMPACT_ATOMS: atom_id res chain seq x y z
N MET A 1 6.40 8.92 18.07
CA MET A 1 5.08 8.92 17.40
C MET A 1 4.34 7.69 17.90
N ASN A 2 3.02 7.73 18.12
CA ASN A 2 2.31 6.49 18.48
C ASN A 2 2.22 5.58 17.23
N PHE A 3 2.18 4.27 17.45
CA PHE A 3 2.10 3.28 16.37
C PHE A 3 0.90 3.51 15.44
N HIS A 4 -0.24 3.91 16.02
CA HIS A 4 -1.45 4.22 15.26
C HIS A 4 -1.27 5.36 14.25
N ASN A 5 -0.59 6.45 14.62
CA ASN A 5 -0.34 7.56 13.70
C ASN A 5 0.64 7.17 12.59
N GLU A 6 1.58 6.26 12.87
CA GLU A 6 2.50 5.73 11.87
C GLU A 6 1.76 4.89 10.83
N LEU A 7 0.89 3.97 11.27
CA LEU A 7 0.03 3.19 10.37
C LEU A 7 -0.83 4.09 9.48
N ILE A 8 -1.48 5.11 10.03
CA ILE A 8 -2.29 6.07 9.26
C ILE A 8 -1.41 6.82 8.25
N THR A 9 -0.21 7.21 8.65
CA THR A 9 0.74 7.91 7.79
C THR A 9 1.18 7.03 6.63
N ASN A 10 1.51 5.77 6.90
CA ASN A 10 1.94 4.79 5.89
C ASN A 10 0.81 4.46 4.92
N LEU A 11 -0.40 4.18 5.43
CA LEU A 11 -1.59 3.98 4.62
C LEU A 11 -1.83 5.20 3.70
N THR A 12 -1.71 6.42 4.22
CA THR A 12 -1.89 7.65 3.43
C THR A 12 -0.83 7.79 2.33
N LYS A 13 0.44 7.50 2.62
CA LYS A 13 1.52 7.52 1.62
C LYS A 13 1.26 6.51 0.50
N VAL A 14 0.95 5.26 0.85
CA VAL A 14 0.61 4.20 -0.11
C VAL A 14 -0.60 4.60 -0.95
N SER A 15 -1.66 5.12 -0.31
CA SER A 15 -2.87 5.62 -0.99
C SER A 15 -2.54 6.67 -2.05
N LEU A 16 -1.71 7.65 -1.72
CA LEU A 16 -1.31 8.72 -2.64
C LEU A 16 -0.43 8.20 -3.77
N THR A 17 0.47 7.26 -3.50
CA THR A 17 1.29 6.60 -4.53
C THR A 17 0.42 5.84 -5.53
N MET A 18 -0.56 5.06 -5.04
CA MET A 18 -1.50 4.33 -5.89
C MET A 18 -2.39 5.29 -6.68
N GLY A 19 -2.94 6.32 -6.04
CA GLY A 19 -3.74 7.35 -6.71
C GLY A 19 -2.96 8.04 -7.83
N LYS A 20 -1.72 8.48 -7.56
CA LYS A 20 -0.83 9.06 -8.58
C LYS A 20 -0.58 8.10 -9.74
N HIS A 21 -0.38 6.81 -9.46
CA HIS A 21 -0.20 5.80 -10.51
C HIS A 21 -1.45 5.61 -11.36
N LEU A 22 -2.64 5.62 -10.76
CA LEU A 22 -3.90 5.52 -11.49
C LEU A 22 -4.12 6.75 -12.37
N PHE A 23 -3.93 7.95 -11.83
CA PHE A 23 -4.11 9.20 -12.59
C PHE A 23 -3.06 9.44 -13.67
N SER A 24 -1.94 8.71 -13.68
CA SER A 24 -0.95 8.79 -14.75
C SER A 24 -1.29 7.94 -15.98
N LYS A 25 -2.34 7.09 -15.91
CA LYS A 25 -2.78 6.27 -17.04
C LYS A 25 -3.77 7.03 -17.89
N GLU A 26 -3.54 7.07 -19.21
CA GLU A 26 -4.47 7.69 -20.17
C GLU A 26 -5.86 7.04 -20.11
N GLU A 27 -5.94 5.74 -19.77
CA GLU A 27 -7.21 5.01 -19.60
C GLU A 27 -8.14 5.65 -18.56
N TYR A 28 -7.60 6.27 -17.51
CA TYR A 28 -8.36 6.87 -16.42
C TYR A 28 -8.50 8.39 -16.52
N LYS A 29 -7.99 8.99 -17.60
CA LYS A 29 -8.11 10.43 -17.85
C LYS A 29 -9.58 10.84 -17.94
N GLU A 30 -9.94 11.90 -17.23
CA GLU A 30 -11.32 12.44 -17.16
C GLU A 30 -12.37 11.44 -16.65
N LYS A 31 -11.95 10.34 -15.99
CA LYS A 31 -12.85 9.37 -15.37
C LYS A 31 -12.86 9.51 -13.86
N ASN A 32 -14.01 9.19 -13.26
CA ASN A 32 -14.10 9.01 -11.82
C ASN A 32 -13.39 7.72 -11.43
N VAL A 33 -12.50 7.78 -10.45
CA VAL A 33 -11.78 6.63 -9.91
C VAL A 33 -12.09 6.52 -8.42
N VAL A 34 -12.54 5.35 -7.99
CA VAL A 34 -12.74 5.02 -6.58
C VAL A 34 -12.01 3.71 -6.28
N PHE A 35 -11.25 3.70 -5.19
CA PHE A 35 -10.59 2.49 -4.70
C PHE A 35 -10.49 2.58 -3.17
N SER A 36 -10.27 1.42 -2.52
CA SER A 36 -10.07 1.33 -1.08
C SER A 36 -8.60 1.02 -0.80
N PRO A 37 -7.79 2.02 -0.40
CA PRO A 37 -6.38 1.78 -0.08
C PRO A 37 -6.21 0.78 1.07
N LEU A 38 -7.09 0.85 2.08
CA LEU A 38 -7.05 -0.06 3.23
C LEU A 38 -7.27 -1.51 2.81
N SER A 39 -8.23 -1.76 1.90
CA SER A 39 -8.47 -3.12 1.39
C SER A 39 -7.27 -3.67 0.63
N LEU A 40 -6.60 -2.84 -0.19
CA LEU A 40 -5.39 -3.24 -0.91
C LEU A 40 -4.22 -3.48 0.03
N GLN A 41 -4.03 -2.62 1.04
CA GLN A 41 -3.03 -2.80 2.08
C GLN A 41 -3.21 -4.15 2.79
N ILE A 42 -4.43 -4.47 3.25
CA ILE A 42 -4.72 -5.74 3.94
C ILE A 42 -4.37 -6.94 3.06
N VAL A 43 -4.80 -6.95 1.80
CA VAL A 43 -4.52 -8.07 0.88
C VAL A 43 -3.01 -8.21 0.64
N LEU A 44 -2.29 -7.11 0.43
CA LEU A 44 -0.84 -7.15 0.24
C LEU A 44 -0.09 -7.58 1.50
N SER A 45 -0.57 -7.20 2.70
CA SER A 45 -0.01 -7.67 3.97
C SER A 45 -0.17 -9.19 4.14
N ILE A 46 -1.32 -9.75 3.76
CA ILE A 46 -1.55 -11.19 3.77
C ILE A 46 -0.59 -11.90 2.81
N ILE A 47 -0.39 -11.34 1.61
CA ILE A 47 0.57 -11.89 0.63
C ILE A 47 2.00 -11.81 1.18
N ALA A 48 2.37 -10.70 1.82
CA ALA A 48 3.69 -10.53 2.44
C ALA A 48 3.94 -11.59 3.52
N ALA A 49 2.96 -11.85 4.38
CA ALA A 49 3.02 -12.87 5.43
C ALA A 49 3.16 -14.30 4.88
N GLY A 50 2.61 -14.58 3.69
CA GLY A 50 2.73 -15.87 3.01
C GLY A 50 3.94 -15.99 2.06
N SER A 51 4.77 -14.96 1.96
CA SER A 51 5.93 -14.90 1.07
C SER A 51 7.24 -14.90 1.84
N GLU A 52 8.35 -15.18 1.17
CA GLU A 52 9.69 -15.15 1.78
C GLU A 52 10.72 -14.47 0.87
N GLY A 53 11.87 -14.11 1.45
CA GLY A 53 13.02 -13.59 0.71
C GLY A 53 12.71 -12.27 -0.02
N PRO A 54 13.20 -12.07 -1.26
CA PRO A 54 13.06 -10.80 -1.98
C PRO A 54 11.62 -10.33 -2.18
N THR A 55 10.67 -11.26 -2.38
CA THR A 55 9.26 -10.91 -2.60
C THR A 55 8.63 -10.34 -1.34
N GLN A 56 8.90 -10.93 -0.17
CA GLN A 56 8.42 -10.40 1.09
C GLN A 56 8.97 -8.99 1.33
N GLN A 57 10.27 -8.78 1.12
CA GLN A 57 10.90 -7.48 1.32
C GLN A 57 10.29 -6.41 0.41
N GLN A 58 10.06 -6.71 -0.87
CA GLN A 58 9.43 -5.75 -1.80
C GLN A 58 8.03 -5.33 -1.36
N LEU A 59 7.26 -6.27 -0.79
CA LEU A 59 5.92 -5.97 -0.30
C LEU A 59 5.96 -5.12 0.98
N LEU A 60 6.85 -5.45 1.92
CA LEU A 60 7.06 -4.68 3.14
C LEU A 60 7.54 -3.25 2.83
N ASP A 61 8.51 -3.10 1.93
CA ASP A 61 9.02 -1.80 1.48
C ASP A 61 7.91 -0.95 0.84
N PHE A 62 7.08 -1.56 -0.01
CA PHE A 62 5.94 -0.87 -0.62
C PHE A 62 4.93 -0.43 0.44
N LEU A 63 4.60 -1.31 1.40
CA LEU A 63 3.64 -1.07 2.48
C LEU A 63 4.18 -0.14 3.57
N GLN A 64 5.48 0.18 3.54
CA GLN A 64 6.18 0.94 4.57
C GLN A 64 6.17 0.23 5.94
N PHE A 65 6.27 -1.09 5.94
CA PHE A 65 6.38 -1.90 7.15
C PHE A 65 7.81 -2.44 7.29
N GLU A 66 8.30 -2.48 8.53
CA GLU A 66 9.59 -3.07 8.91
C GLU A 66 9.52 -4.60 8.96
N SER A 67 8.36 -5.16 9.29
CA SER A 67 8.14 -6.61 9.38
C SER A 67 6.67 -7.00 9.16
N VAL A 68 6.42 -8.30 9.03
CA VAL A 68 5.04 -8.84 8.93
C VAL A 68 4.29 -8.86 10.27
N ASP A 69 5.01 -8.73 11.39
CA ASP A 69 4.45 -8.79 12.76
C ASP A 69 4.12 -7.40 13.33
N GLN A 70 4.18 -6.36 12.49
CA GLN A 70 4.07 -4.96 12.90
C GLN A 70 2.62 -4.55 13.20
#